data_AF-A0A224XGK8-F1
#
_entry.id   AF-A0A224XGK8-F1
#
_cell.length_a   1.000
_cell.length_b   1.000
_cell.length_c   1.000
_cell.angle_alpha   90.00
_cell.angle_beta   90.00
_cell.angle_gamma   90.00
#
_symmetry.space_group_name_H-M   'P 1'
#
loop_
_entity.id
_entity.type
_entity.pdbx_description
1 polymer ?
#
loop_
_entity_poly.entity_id
_entity_poly.type
_entity_poly.pdbx_seq_one_letter_code
_entity_poly.pdbx_strand_id
1 'polypeptide(L)' 'FESQFNIINDMKIIDEFDYNSISIYGSTTASRYPSAFTMTPTQPGVTITHAAFKYSLSSTEVRRINTLYECK' A
#
# COMPACT_ATOMS: atom_id res chain seq x y z
N PHE A 1 5.20 -14.92 12.98
CA PHE A 1 4.81 -13.51 13.21
C PHE A 1 5.66 -12.51 12.42
N GLU A 2 6.92 -12.81 12.06
CA GLU A 2 7.81 -11.86 11.36
C GLU A 2 7.58 -11.69 9.84
N SER A 3 6.70 -12.47 9.21
CA SER A 3 6.61 -12.51 7.74
C SER A 3 5.86 -11.35 7.08
N GLN A 4 5.19 -10.48 7.84
CA GLN A 4 4.27 -9.47 7.27
C GLN A 4 4.98 -8.30 6.57
N PHE A 5 6.25 -8.05 6.89
CA PHE A 5 7.05 -6.98 6.26
C PHE A 5 8.13 -7.52 5.32
N ASN A 6 8.10 -8.81 5.00
CA ASN A 6 9.03 -9.39 4.04
C ASN A 6 8.64 -8.95 2.62
N ILE A 7 9.63 -8.44 1.89
CA ILE A 7 9.46 -8.01 0.50
C ILE A 7 9.36 -9.24 -0.40
N ILE A 8 8.43 -9.20 -1.36
CA ILE A 8 8.31 -10.20 -2.43
C ILE A 8 9.11 -9.68 -3.63
N ASN A 9 10.20 -10.38 -4.00
CA ASN A 9 11.15 -9.90 -5.00
C ASN A 9 10.74 -10.18 -6.46
N ASP A 10 9.83 -11.13 -6.70
CA ASP A 10 9.51 -11.64 -8.05
C ASP A 10 8.24 -11.00 -8.66
N MET A 11 7.95 -9.74 -8.35
CA MET A 11 6.78 -9.03 -8.87
C MET A 11 7.12 -8.10 -10.02
N LYS A 12 6.28 -8.12 -11.07
CA LYS A 12 6.35 -7.14 -12.17
C LYS A 12 5.89 -5.77 -11.66
N ILE A 13 6.79 -4.79 -11.72
CA ILE A 13 6.46 -3.39 -11.42
C ILE A 13 5.78 -2.77 -12.65
N ILE A 14 4.55 -2.28 -12.49
CA ILE A 14 3.74 -1.68 -13.57
C ILE A 14 3.90 -0.15 -13.60
N ASP A 15 4.05 0.48 -12.45
CA ASP A 15 4.10 1.93 -12.26
C ASP A 15 4.69 2.29 -10.87
N GLU A 16 4.71 3.59 -10.53
CA GLU A 16 5.24 4.12 -9.27
C GLU A 16 4.47 3.66 -8.02
N PHE A 17 5.13 3.70 -6.86
CA PHE A 17 4.50 3.32 -5.60
C PHE A 17 3.32 4.23 -5.25
N ASP A 18 2.18 3.61 -4.92
CA ASP A 18 0.95 4.33 -4.62
C ASP A 18 0.63 4.28 -3.13
N TYR A 19 0.93 5.37 -2.43
CA TYR A 19 0.63 5.53 -1.00
C TYR A 19 -0.87 5.56 -0.68
N ASN A 20 -1.72 5.79 -1.69
CA ASN A 20 -3.16 5.81 -1.54
C ASN A 20 -3.83 4.48 -1.83
N SER A 21 -3.09 3.48 -2.33
CA SER A 21 -3.58 2.12 -2.60
C SER A 21 -4.39 1.55 -1.44
N ILE A 22 -5.49 0.87 -1.72
CA ILE A 22 -6.27 0.16 -0.69
C ILE A 22 -5.50 -1.03 -0.11
N SER A 23 -4.53 -1.56 -0.85
CA SER A 23 -3.66 -2.67 -0.44
C SER A 23 -2.49 -2.26 0.45
N ILE A 24 -2.23 -0.97 0.69
CA ILE A 24 -1.20 -0.55 1.65
C ILE A 24 -1.70 -0.67 3.09
N TYR A 25 -0.82 -1.12 3.99
CA TYR A 25 -1.09 -1.09 5.43
C TYR A 25 -1.13 0.35 5.97
N GLY A 26 -1.76 0.52 7.13
CA GLY A 26 -1.70 1.78 7.89
C GLY A 26 -0.33 1.97 8.56
N SER A 27 0.00 3.22 8.89
CA SER A 27 1.32 3.59 9.43
C SER A 27 1.69 2.93 10.77
N THR A 28 0.73 2.39 11.51
CA THR A 28 0.92 1.72 12.80
C THR A 28 0.56 0.22 12.77
N THR A 29 0.34 -0.36 11.58
CA THR A 29 -0.01 -1.78 11.45
C THR A 29 1.08 -2.67 12.06
N ALA A 30 0.65 -3.72 12.77
CA ALA A 30 1.51 -4.65 13.51
C ALA A 30 2.38 -4.01 14.62
N SER A 31 2.10 -2.76 15.00
CA SER A 31 2.76 -2.13 16.14
C SER A 31 2.30 -2.74 17.47
N ARG A 32 3.24 -2.86 18.42
CA ARG A 32 2.93 -3.25 19.81
C ARG A 32 2.12 -2.17 20.54
N TYR A 33 2.29 -0.91 20.14
CA TYR A 33 1.64 0.24 20.75
C TYR A 33 0.85 1.01 19.69
N PRO A 34 -0.45 1.32 19.90
CA PRO A 34 -1.33 1.88 18.85
C PRO A 34 -0.83 3.17 18.17
N SER A 35 0.04 3.92 18.83
CA SER A 35 0.61 5.19 18.34
C SER A 35 2.04 5.09 17.81
N ALA A 36 2.69 3.91 17.90
CA ALA A 36 4.06 3.75 17.41
C ALA A 36 4.04 3.38 15.92
N PHE A 37 4.63 4.24 15.10
CA PHE A 37 4.74 4.03 13.66
C PHE A 37 5.65 2.85 13.34
N THR A 38 5.20 2.00 12.42
CA THR A 38 5.94 0.88 11.84
C THR A 38 6.26 1.11 10.37
N MET A 39 5.54 2.04 9.72
CA MET A 39 5.78 2.48 8.34
C MET A 39 5.77 4.00 8.26
N THR A 40 6.76 4.58 7.57
CA THR A 40 6.87 6.02 7.34
C THR A 40 7.07 6.26 5.85
N PRO A 41 6.28 7.14 5.21
CA PRO A 41 6.46 7.47 3.81
C PRO A 41 7.78 8.20 3.60
N THR A 42 8.49 7.90 2.51
CA THR A 42 9.72 8.60 2.15
C THR A 42 9.44 9.92 1.42
N GLN A 43 8.26 10.05 0.82
CA GLN A 43 7.82 11.28 0.15
C GLN A 43 7.31 12.32 1.18
N PRO A 44 7.83 13.56 1.17
CA PRO A 44 7.34 14.62 2.05
C PRO A 44 5.86 14.95 1.84
N GLY A 45 5.15 15.21 2.95
CA GLY A 45 3.74 15.62 2.93
C GLY A 45 2.73 14.48 2.70
N VAL A 46 3.19 13.25 2.53
CA VAL A 46 2.32 12.07 2.40
C VAL A 46 1.97 11.52 3.79
N THR A 47 0.71 11.12 3.96
CA THR A 47 0.24 10.41 5.15
C THR A 47 -0.29 9.05 4.74
N ILE A 48 0.23 7.98 5.34
CA ILE A 48 -0.26 6.61 5.12
C ILE A 48 -1.46 6.37 6.04
N THR A 49 -2.63 6.13 5.43
CA THR A 49 -3.89 5.85 6.13
C THR A 49 -4.27 4.37 6.05
N HIS A 50 -4.96 3.87 7.07
CA HIS A 50 -5.45 2.48 7.08
C HIS A 50 -6.50 2.26 5.98
N ALA A 51 -6.55 1.05 5.41
CA ALA A 51 -7.47 0.69 4.34
C ALA A 51 -8.96 0.97 4.66
N ALA A 52 -9.34 0.84 5.95
CA ALA A 52 -10.70 1.16 6.43
C ALA A 52 -11.13 2.62 6.21
N PHE A 53 -10.19 3.54 5.98
CA PHE A 53 -10.46 4.95 5.68
C PHE A 53 -10.40 5.27 4.18
N LYS A 54 -10.25 4.25 3.32
CA LYS A 54 -10.20 4.40 1.86
C LYS A 54 -11.50 3.87 1.27
N TYR A 55 -12.27 4.75 0.64
CA TYR A 55 -13.63 4.44 0.16
C TYR A 55 -13.68 3.93 -1.29
N SER A 56 -12.56 4.00 -2.01
CA SER A 56 -12.47 3.56 -3.40
C SER A 56 -11.05 3.11 -3.72
N LEU A 57 -10.91 2.35 -4.81
CA LEU A 57 -9.60 2.07 -5.41
C LEU A 57 -8.96 3.35 -5.91
N SER A 58 -7.64 3.43 -5.85
CA SER A 58 -6.92 4.49 -6.54
C SER A 58 -6.96 4.30 -8.06
N SER A 59 -6.72 5.37 -8.83
CA SER A 59 -6.62 5.28 -10.29
C SER A 59 -5.48 4.35 -10.74
N THR A 60 -4.38 4.32 -9.99
CA THR A 60 -3.24 3.42 -10.23
C THR A 60 -3.61 1.97 -9.98
N GLU A 61 -4.36 1.65 -8.92
CA GLU A 61 -4.84 0.28 -8.68
C GLU A 61 -5.79 -0.21 -9.77
N VAL A 62 -6.72 0.63 -10.21
CA VAL A 62 -7.62 0.30 -11.33
C VAL A 62 -6.80 -0.04 -12.58
N ARG A 63 -5.79 0.77 -12.91
CA ARG A 63 -4.89 0.50 -14.04
C ARG A 63 -4.12 -0.82 -13.87
N ARG A 64 -3.58 -1.09 -12.68
CA ARG A 64 -2.84 -2.34 -12.39
C ARG A 64 -3.73 -3.57 -12.54
N ILE A 65 -4.95 -3.53 -12.01
CA ILE A 65 -5.93 -4.61 -12.13
C ILE A 65 -6.29 -4.83 -13.60
N ASN A 66 -6.62 -3.77 -14.34
CA ASN A 66 -6.92 -3.87 -15.76
C ASN A 66 -5.74 -4.41 -16.57
N THR A 67 -4.51 -4.02 -16.23
CA THR A 67 -3.28 -4.54 -16.86
C THR A 67 -3.09 -6.03 -16.56
N LEU A 68 -3.35 -6.45 -15.32
CA LEU A 68 -3.21 -7.85 -14.89
C LEU A 68 -4.23 -8.77 -15.59
N TYR A 69 -5.46 -8.30 -15.79
CA TYR A 69 -6.55 -9.04 -16.40
C TYR A 69 -6.75 -8.77 -17.90
N GLU A 70 -5.84 -8.02 -18.52
CA GLU A 70 -5.89 -7.65 -19.94
C GLU A 70 -7.23 -7.01 -20.36
N CYS A 71 -7.81 -6.20 -19.47
CA CYS A 71 -9.02 -5.45 -19.75
C CYS A 71 -8.75 -4.35 -20.79
N LYS A 72 -9.66 -4.23 -21.76
CA LYS A 72 -9.57 -3.26 -22.87
C LYS A 72 -10.24 -1.93 -22.54
#